data_AF-A0A2R8FCM8-F1
#
_entry.id   AF-A0A2R8FCM8-F1
#
_cell.length_a   1.000
_cell.length_b   1.000
_cell.length_c   1.000
_cell.angle_alpha   90.00
_cell.angle_beta   90.00
_cell.angle_gamma   90.00
#
_symmetry.space_group_name_H-M   'P 1'
#
loop_
_entity.id
_entity.type
_entity.pdbx_description
1 polymer ?
#
loop_
_entity_poly.entity_id
_entity_poly.type
_entity_poly.pdbx_seq_one_letter_code
_entity_poly.pdbx_strand_id
1 'polypeptide(L)'
;MTKTVLECTVNHLYYCFYLKKVYNAYANRSCWKQMSRIKTKRIYFYIATVAGVIMGLFNSAEALPKKKKISLQIIYSFNKVLSYLENEDESTIFCIDVDRGLLQHPSLGSPGWYETRRRQLFKLFGNEQEGNQRLVEEALAIDIFRKKDCLESNIPEQLNTILVTSNSLVLGISSFGIEAVPCTLHNLLQQNINFERRSVSSENLFLKIPSTPSDASLFYRGVLFSGQHSTVDALSQLFAELNLSPKKIIFLGEDPDAIKVIGSACIDWGMKFLGLVYYPAQKSLFDYTHPYATAAELQGSQGLQVIMDEVAQLVLDALPKTN
;
A
#
# COMPACT_ATOMS: atom_id res chain seq x y z
N MET A 1 31.09 -9.43 7.55
CA MET A 1 30.39 -9.79 8.81
C MET A 1 29.87 -8.59 9.61
N THR A 2 30.25 -7.34 9.30
CA THR A 2 29.81 -6.14 10.04
C THR A 2 28.55 -5.45 9.51
N LYS A 3 28.15 -5.67 8.23
CA LYS A 3 26.92 -5.10 7.66
C LYS A 3 25.63 -5.67 8.27
N THR A 4 25.62 -6.96 8.59
CA THR A 4 24.44 -7.69 9.07
C THR A 4 24.02 -7.31 10.50
N VAL A 5 24.98 -6.91 11.35
CA VAL A 5 24.69 -6.51 12.74
C VAL A 5 24.05 -5.11 12.80
N LEU A 6 24.46 -4.21 11.90
CA LEU A 6 23.88 -2.85 11.83
C LEU A 6 22.42 -2.89 11.35
N GLU A 7 22.12 -3.69 10.33
CA GLU A 7 20.75 -3.87 9.82
C GLU A 7 19.82 -4.51 10.87
N CYS A 8 20.32 -5.46 11.67
CA CYS A 8 19.54 -6.09 12.72
C CYS A 8 19.22 -5.12 13.87
N THR A 9 20.14 -4.20 14.19
CA THR A 9 19.98 -3.25 15.30
C THR A 9 19.04 -2.10 14.93
N VAL A 10 19.11 -1.61 13.69
CA VAL A 10 18.18 -0.59 13.17
C VAL A 10 16.77 -1.16 13.06
N ASN A 11 16.62 -2.40 12.57
CA ASN A 11 15.31 -3.07 12.55
C ASN A 11 14.75 -3.25 13.96
N HIS A 12 15.57 -3.63 14.95
CA HIS A 12 15.09 -3.85 16.32
C HIS A 12 14.65 -2.54 17.02
N LEU A 13 15.40 -1.45 16.86
CA LEU A 13 15.03 -0.14 17.42
C LEU A 13 13.78 0.45 16.76
N TYR A 14 13.65 0.29 15.44
CA TYR A 14 12.45 0.72 14.70
C TYR A 14 11.23 -0.10 15.12
N TYR A 15 11.41 -1.41 15.30
CA TYR A 15 10.39 -2.33 15.78
C TYR A 15 9.91 -1.98 17.20
N CYS A 16 10.83 -1.69 18.14
CA CYS A 16 10.48 -1.26 19.49
C CYS A 16 9.77 0.11 19.52
N PHE A 17 10.18 1.05 18.67
CA PHE A 17 9.50 2.35 18.55
C PHE A 17 8.09 2.21 17.98
N TYR A 18 7.91 1.38 16.95
CA TYR A 18 6.62 1.12 16.33
C TYR A 18 5.68 0.39 17.31
N LEU A 19 6.14 -0.69 17.96
CA LEU A 19 5.37 -1.42 18.97
C LEU A 19 4.92 -0.50 20.12
N LYS A 20 5.76 0.45 20.54
CA LYS A 20 5.39 1.46 21.54
C LYS A 20 4.29 2.41 21.05
N LYS A 21 4.32 2.84 19.79
CA LYS A 21 3.27 3.68 19.18
C LYS A 21 1.95 2.92 19.07
N VAL A 22 2.00 1.67 18.60
CA VAL A 22 0.84 0.77 18.51
C VAL A 22 0.26 0.52 19.91
N TYR A 23 1.09 0.13 20.88
CA TYR A 23 0.65 -0.09 22.27
C TYR A 23 0.02 1.16 22.89
N ASN A 24 0.59 2.35 22.71
CA ASN A 24 0.02 3.60 23.22
C ASN A 24 -1.34 3.94 22.58
N ALA A 25 -1.51 3.65 21.29
CA ALA A 25 -2.81 3.80 20.61
C ALA A 25 -3.85 2.82 21.19
N TYR A 26 -3.44 1.60 21.55
CA TYR A 26 -4.31 0.59 22.15
C TYR A 26 -4.63 0.84 23.65
N ALA A 27 -3.63 1.22 24.46
CA ALA A 27 -3.79 1.49 25.89
C ALA A 27 -4.79 2.64 26.15
N ASN A 28 -4.84 3.63 25.25
CA ASN A 28 -5.80 4.72 25.31
C ASN A 28 -7.28 4.29 25.11
N ARG A 29 -7.60 3.06 24.65
CA ARG A 29 -8.99 2.56 24.61
C ARG A 29 -9.68 2.56 25.98
N SER A 30 -8.92 2.44 27.06
CA SER A 30 -9.46 2.41 28.43
C SER A 30 -9.85 3.80 28.96
N CYS A 31 -9.21 4.86 28.48
CA CYS A 31 -9.50 6.25 28.89
C CYS A 31 -10.59 6.92 28.03
N TRP A 32 -10.79 6.46 26.79
CA TRP A 32 -11.65 7.14 25.81
C TRP A 32 -13.16 6.88 25.95
N LYS A 33 -13.56 5.80 26.64
CA LYS A 33 -14.99 5.58 26.98
C LYS A 33 -15.59 6.70 27.84
N GLN A 34 -14.76 7.55 28.45
CA GLN A 34 -15.21 8.69 29.27
C GLN A 34 -15.28 10.04 28.53
N MET A 35 -14.56 10.24 27.41
CA MET A 35 -14.50 11.56 26.73
C MET A 35 -15.52 11.75 25.60
N SER A 36 -16.13 10.70 25.06
CA SER A 36 -17.05 10.81 23.91
C SER A 36 -18.45 11.38 24.24
N ARG A 37 -18.74 11.68 25.52
CA ARG A 37 -20.04 12.24 25.94
C ARG A 37 -20.14 13.78 25.89
N ILE A 38 -19.08 14.52 25.54
CA ILE A 38 -19.04 15.99 25.75
C ILE A 38 -19.08 16.84 24.46
N LYS A 39 -18.91 16.29 23.25
CA LYS A 39 -18.74 17.10 22.03
C LYS A 39 -19.80 16.94 20.95
N THR A 40 -21.09 16.90 21.30
CA THR A 40 -22.18 16.82 20.30
C THR A 40 -23.25 17.90 20.46
N LYS A 41 -22.85 19.16 20.68
CA LYS A 41 -23.77 20.32 20.56
C LYS A 41 -23.01 21.59 20.21
N ARG A 42 -22.63 21.81 18.92
CA ARG A 42 -22.29 23.16 18.40
C ARG A 42 -21.99 23.30 16.89
N ILE A 43 -22.48 22.42 16.01
CA ILE A 43 -22.26 22.58 14.56
C ILE A 43 -23.58 22.43 13.81
N TYR A 44 -24.49 23.38 14.03
CA TYR A 44 -25.68 23.58 13.20
C TYR A 44 -26.05 25.08 13.27
N PHE A 45 -25.24 25.96 12.69
CA PHE A 45 -25.68 27.37 12.50
C PHE A 45 -24.96 28.18 11.40
N TYR A 46 -24.22 27.57 10.46
CA TYR A 46 -23.40 28.37 9.52
C TYR A 46 -23.44 27.93 8.04
N ILE A 47 -24.61 27.52 7.52
CA ILE A 47 -24.74 27.11 6.09
C ILE A 47 -25.75 27.95 5.28
N ALA A 48 -26.41 28.97 5.85
CA ALA A 48 -27.53 29.63 5.17
C ALA A 48 -27.24 30.95 4.41
N THR A 49 -26.00 31.45 4.31
CA THR A 49 -25.75 32.82 3.79
C THR A 49 -24.68 32.99 2.70
N VAL A 50 -24.25 31.91 2.03
CA VAL A 50 -23.29 32.00 0.89
C VAL A 50 -23.87 31.50 -0.44
N ALA A 51 -25.19 31.31 -0.54
CA ALA A 51 -25.83 30.82 -1.76
C ALA A 51 -26.19 31.93 -2.80
N GLY A 52 -25.83 33.19 -2.54
CA GLY A 52 -26.38 34.35 -3.29
C GLY A 52 -25.50 35.02 -4.36
N VAL A 53 -24.22 34.66 -4.54
CA VAL A 53 -23.28 35.48 -5.35
C VAL A 53 -22.55 34.71 -6.48
N ILE A 54 -22.70 33.40 -6.61
CA ILE A 54 -21.98 32.60 -7.64
C ILE A 54 -22.93 32.07 -8.72
N MET A 55 -23.76 32.94 -9.30
CA MET A 55 -24.65 32.60 -10.44
C MET A 55 -24.35 33.40 -11.71
N GLY A 56 -23.12 33.92 -11.84
CA GLY A 56 -22.74 34.83 -12.95
C GLY A 56 -21.51 34.45 -13.78
N LEU A 57 -20.88 33.28 -13.60
CA LEU A 57 -19.58 32.98 -14.23
C LEU A 57 -19.42 31.61 -14.91
N PHE A 58 -20.51 30.94 -15.31
CA PHE A 58 -20.41 29.68 -16.07
C PHE A 58 -21.19 29.74 -17.38
N ASN A 59 -20.68 30.53 -18.32
CA ASN A 59 -20.99 30.42 -19.75
C ASN A 59 -19.69 30.41 -20.56
N SER A 60 -18.86 29.40 -20.33
CA SER A 60 -17.91 28.93 -21.34
C SER A 60 -18.09 27.43 -21.45
N ALA A 61 -18.84 27.00 -22.47
CA ALA A 61 -18.95 25.61 -22.86
C ALA A 61 -17.62 25.19 -23.53
N GLU A 62 -16.56 25.12 -22.74
CA GLU A 62 -15.34 24.43 -23.16
C GLU A 62 -15.70 22.96 -23.34
N ALA A 63 -15.53 22.48 -24.57
CA ALA A 63 -15.77 21.10 -24.92
C ALA A 63 -14.99 20.20 -23.94
N LEU A 64 -15.72 19.41 -23.16
CA LEU A 64 -15.14 18.45 -22.21
C LEU A 64 -14.01 17.68 -22.91
N PRO A 65 -12.77 17.75 -22.40
CA PRO A 65 -11.63 17.10 -23.04
C PRO A 65 -11.97 15.63 -23.23
N LYS A 66 -11.83 15.13 -24.47
CA LYS A 66 -12.08 13.72 -24.80
C LYS A 66 -11.25 12.87 -23.84
N LYS A 67 -11.92 12.15 -22.93
CA LYS A 67 -11.25 11.28 -21.95
C LYS A 67 -10.29 10.35 -22.69
N LYS A 68 -8.99 10.50 -22.44
CA LYS A 68 -7.96 9.64 -23.01
C LYS A 68 -8.27 8.20 -22.58
N LYS A 69 -8.40 7.28 -23.55
CA LYS A 69 -8.72 5.88 -23.27
C LYS A 69 -7.49 5.18 -22.72
N ILE A 70 -7.55 4.73 -21.47
CA ILE A 70 -6.50 3.94 -20.82
C ILE A 70 -6.65 2.48 -21.23
N SER A 71 -5.55 1.85 -21.68
CA SER A 71 -5.54 0.43 -22.05
C SER A 71 -5.46 -0.43 -20.79
N LEU A 72 -6.48 -1.26 -20.54
CA LEU A 72 -6.53 -2.22 -19.47
C LEU A 72 -6.70 -3.63 -20.05
N GLN A 73 -5.98 -4.60 -19.50
CA GLN A 73 -6.10 -6.01 -19.83
C GLN A 73 -6.29 -6.79 -18.53
N ILE A 74 -7.25 -7.71 -18.51
CA ILE A 74 -7.44 -8.61 -17.37
C ILE A 74 -6.56 -9.83 -17.60
N ILE A 75 -5.75 -10.18 -16.61
CA ILE A 75 -4.95 -11.41 -16.64
C ILE A 75 -5.39 -12.35 -15.52
N TYR A 76 -5.54 -13.64 -15.88
CA TYR A 76 -6.04 -14.68 -14.97
C TYR A 76 -4.92 -15.51 -14.33
N SER A 77 -3.68 -15.36 -14.81
CA SER A 77 -2.50 -16.01 -14.26
C SER A 77 -1.26 -15.16 -14.51
N PHE A 78 -0.35 -15.14 -13.54
CA PHE A 78 0.92 -14.43 -13.60
C PHE A 78 1.82 -14.93 -14.75
N ASN A 79 1.67 -16.18 -15.19
CA ASN A 79 2.37 -16.74 -16.35
C ASN A 79 2.15 -15.94 -17.64
N LYS A 80 1.06 -15.16 -17.74
CA LYS A 80 0.79 -14.34 -18.92
C LYS A 80 1.60 -13.04 -18.94
N VAL A 81 2.16 -12.61 -17.82
CA VAL A 81 2.91 -11.35 -17.71
C VAL A 81 4.09 -11.31 -18.68
N LEU A 82 4.85 -12.40 -18.80
CA LEU A 82 6.03 -12.47 -19.65
C LEU A 82 5.73 -12.09 -21.11
N SER A 83 4.59 -12.54 -21.65
CA SER A 83 4.17 -12.22 -23.03
C SER A 83 3.95 -10.72 -23.30
N TYR A 84 3.67 -9.92 -22.26
CA TYR A 84 3.55 -8.47 -22.38
C TYR A 84 4.90 -7.75 -22.29
N LEU A 85 5.96 -8.46 -21.91
CA LEU A 85 7.33 -7.96 -21.71
C LEU A 85 8.32 -8.45 -22.77
N GLU A 86 7.96 -9.46 -23.57
CA GLU A 86 8.84 -10.10 -24.58
C GLU A 86 9.44 -9.10 -25.59
N ASN A 87 8.68 -8.09 -25.99
CA ASN A 87 9.09 -7.10 -26.99
C ASN A 87 9.44 -5.74 -26.39
N GLU A 88 9.55 -5.67 -25.07
CA GLU A 88 9.82 -4.44 -24.34
C GLU A 88 11.32 -4.32 -24.01
N ASP A 89 11.80 -3.08 -23.91
CA ASP A 89 13.20 -2.76 -23.66
C ASP A 89 13.37 -1.99 -22.33
N GLU A 90 14.60 -1.52 -22.08
CA GLU A 90 14.97 -0.77 -20.87
C GLU A 90 14.24 0.58 -20.74
N SER A 91 13.60 1.08 -21.81
CA SER A 91 12.75 2.27 -21.74
C SER A 91 11.33 1.99 -21.22
N THR A 92 11.01 0.71 -20.98
CA THR A 92 9.78 0.26 -20.34
C THR A 92 10.05 -0.10 -18.88
N ILE A 93 9.22 0.42 -17.96
CA ILE A 93 9.22 0.01 -16.55
C ILE A 93 7.99 -0.85 -16.29
N PHE A 94 8.23 -2.04 -15.77
CA PHE A 94 7.22 -2.95 -15.26
C PHE A 94 7.03 -2.75 -13.75
N CYS A 95 5.92 -2.11 -13.39
CA CYS A 95 5.53 -1.85 -12.02
C CYS A 95 4.61 -2.97 -11.51
N ILE A 96 4.88 -3.46 -10.30
CA ILE A 96 4.07 -4.51 -9.65
C ILE A 96 3.60 -4.01 -8.29
N ASP A 97 2.28 -3.98 -8.06
CA ASP A 97 1.72 -3.82 -6.72
C ASP A 97 2.13 -5.02 -5.85
N VAL A 98 2.93 -4.77 -4.82
CA VAL A 98 3.47 -5.80 -3.92
C VAL A 98 2.46 -6.21 -2.86
N ASP A 99 1.73 -5.25 -2.29
CA ASP A 99 0.96 -5.46 -1.06
C ASP A 99 -0.37 -6.17 -1.27
N ARG A 100 -0.96 -5.95 -2.45
CA ARG A 100 -2.27 -6.51 -2.83
C ARG A 100 -2.20 -7.21 -4.18
N GLY A 101 -1.31 -6.80 -5.08
CA GLY A 101 -1.13 -7.47 -6.36
C GLY A 101 -0.37 -8.79 -6.26
N LEU A 102 0.78 -8.80 -5.57
CA LEU A 102 1.72 -9.92 -5.59
C LEU A 102 1.59 -10.86 -4.39
N LEU A 103 1.53 -10.26 -3.20
CA LEU A 103 1.50 -10.96 -1.92
C LEU A 103 0.18 -10.66 -1.22
N GLN A 104 -0.48 -11.69 -0.68
CA GLN A 104 -1.68 -11.49 0.12
C GLN A 104 -1.71 -12.41 1.34
N HIS A 105 -2.45 -11.97 2.36
CA HIS A 105 -2.91 -12.89 3.39
C HIS A 105 -4.12 -13.68 2.89
N PRO A 106 -4.22 -14.97 3.20
CA PRO A 106 -5.37 -15.78 2.80
C PRO A 106 -6.67 -15.41 3.54
N SER A 107 -6.60 -14.71 4.67
CA SER A 107 -7.76 -14.35 5.50
C SER A 107 -7.60 -12.99 6.17
N LEU A 108 -7.17 -12.94 7.43
CA LEU A 108 -6.90 -11.70 8.16
C LEU A 108 -5.80 -10.89 7.43
N GLY A 109 -6.10 -9.63 7.09
CA GLY A 109 -5.19 -8.80 6.28
C GLY A 109 -5.38 -8.95 4.77
N SER A 110 -6.29 -9.81 4.31
CA SER A 110 -6.67 -9.89 2.89
C SER A 110 -7.35 -8.60 2.40
N PRO A 111 -7.40 -8.33 1.09
CA PRO A 111 -8.18 -7.23 0.53
C PRO A 111 -9.64 -7.18 1.01
N GLY A 112 -10.32 -8.32 1.14
CA GLY A 112 -11.69 -8.39 1.63
C GLY A 112 -11.81 -8.00 3.11
N TRP A 113 -10.87 -8.45 3.95
CA TRP A 113 -10.76 -8.00 5.33
C TRP A 113 -10.51 -6.49 5.40
N TYR A 114 -9.59 -5.97 4.59
CA TYR A 114 -9.20 -4.57 4.58
C TYR A 114 -10.39 -3.65 4.29
N GLU A 115 -11.17 -3.93 3.24
CA GLU A 115 -12.35 -3.16 2.89
C GLU A 115 -13.44 -3.21 3.95
N THR A 116 -13.69 -4.40 4.52
CA THR A 116 -14.67 -4.57 5.59
C THR A 116 -14.26 -3.78 6.83
N ARG A 117 -12.99 -3.90 7.22
CA ARG A 117 -12.42 -3.23 8.39
C ARG A 117 -12.40 -1.73 8.23
N ARG A 118 -12.07 -1.22 7.04
CA ARG A 118 -12.15 0.19 6.67
C ARG A 118 -13.53 0.77 6.98
N ARG A 119 -14.60 0.14 6.48
CA ARG A 119 -15.99 0.56 6.72
C ARG A 119 -16.35 0.58 8.20
N GLN A 120 -15.92 -0.44 8.96
CA GLN A 120 -16.17 -0.51 10.41
C GLN A 120 -15.47 0.63 11.16
N LEU A 121 -14.19 0.87 10.88
CA LEU A 121 -13.41 1.92 11.54
C LEU A 121 -13.95 3.31 11.20
N PHE A 122 -14.33 3.55 9.94
CA PHE A 122 -14.91 4.82 9.53
C PHE A 122 -16.21 5.12 10.28
N LYS A 123 -17.06 4.10 10.43
CA LYS A 123 -18.30 4.21 11.22
C LYS A 123 -18.00 4.43 12.71
N LEU A 124 -16.98 3.77 13.26
CA LEU A 124 -16.63 3.85 14.67
C LEU A 124 -16.08 5.23 15.06
N PHE A 125 -15.16 5.78 14.26
CA PHE A 125 -14.51 7.06 14.54
C PHE A 125 -15.33 8.26 14.04
N GLY A 126 -16.20 8.07 13.04
CA GLY A 126 -16.92 9.16 12.39
C GLY A 126 -16.01 10.09 11.57
N ASN A 127 -14.76 9.68 11.34
CA ASN A 127 -13.73 10.40 10.59
C ASN A 127 -12.91 9.40 9.77
N GLU A 128 -12.83 9.62 8.46
CA GLU A 128 -12.08 8.75 7.55
C GLU A 128 -10.57 8.79 7.80
N GLN A 129 -10.02 9.95 8.17
CA GLN A 129 -8.57 10.09 8.40
C GLN A 129 -8.11 9.21 9.58
N GLU A 130 -8.80 9.29 10.71
CA GLU A 130 -8.51 8.48 11.89
C GLU A 130 -8.76 7.00 11.63
N GLY A 131 -9.84 6.67 10.91
CA GLY A 131 -10.12 5.31 10.49
C GLY A 131 -9.05 4.72 9.56
N ASN A 132 -8.54 5.48 8.61
CA ASN A 132 -7.47 5.06 7.69
C ASN A 132 -6.14 4.89 8.42
N GLN A 133 -5.76 5.86 9.26
CA GLN A 133 -4.56 5.72 10.09
C GLN A 133 -4.62 4.44 10.90
N ARG A 134 -5.76 4.17 11.53
CA ARG A 134 -5.95 2.97 12.33
C ARG A 134 -5.91 1.68 11.50
N LEU A 135 -6.50 1.70 10.31
CA LEU A 135 -6.48 0.56 9.41
C LEU A 135 -5.05 0.21 8.97
N VAL A 136 -4.24 1.21 8.65
CA VAL A 136 -2.82 1.04 8.31
C VAL A 136 -2.05 0.44 9.50
N GLU A 137 -2.25 0.96 10.72
CA GLU A 137 -1.62 0.40 11.92
C GLU A 137 -1.96 -1.09 12.13
N GLU A 138 -3.24 -1.47 11.96
CA GLU A 138 -3.70 -2.85 12.09
C GLU A 138 -3.15 -3.74 10.97
N ALA A 139 -3.13 -3.26 9.71
CA ALA A 139 -2.59 -3.99 8.58
C ALA A 139 -1.08 -4.27 8.73
N LEU A 140 -0.30 -3.27 9.16
CA LEU A 140 1.13 -3.43 9.42
C LEU A 140 1.39 -4.40 10.57
N ALA A 141 0.58 -4.37 11.64
CA ALA A 141 0.69 -5.36 12.70
C ALA A 141 0.44 -6.77 12.16
N ILE A 142 -0.58 -6.97 11.33
CA ILE A 142 -0.83 -8.26 10.69
C ILE A 142 0.37 -8.67 9.82
N ASP A 143 0.92 -7.77 9.01
CA ASP A 143 2.09 -8.04 8.14
C ASP A 143 3.36 -8.41 8.90
N ILE A 144 3.46 -7.99 10.17
CA ILE A 144 4.56 -8.33 11.07
C ILE A 144 4.40 -9.75 11.63
N PHE A 145 3.19 -10.14 12.06
CA PHE A 145 2.97 -11.42 12.75
C PHE A 145 2.48 -12.54 11.84
N ARG A 146 1.99 -12.21 10.66
CA ARG A 146 1.45 -13.17 9.69
C ARG A 146 2.23 -13.10 8.40
N LYS A 147 2.48 -14.28 7.84
CA LYS A 147 3.15 -14.44 6.55
C LYS A 147 2.17 -14.11 5.43
N LYS A 148 2.60 -13.30 4.47
CA LYS A 148 1.94 -13.21 3.16
C LYS A 148 2.44 -14.30 2.24
N ASP A 149 1.55 -14.82 1.41
CA ASP A 149 1.86 -15.77 0.36
C ASP A 149 1.65 -15.18 -1.03
N CYS A 150 2.40 -15.70 -1.99
CA CYS A 150 2.10 -15.45 -3.40
C CYS A 150 0.73 -16.04 -3.76
N LEU A 151 -0.03 -15.32 -4.56
CA LEU A 151 -1.36 -15.76 -4.99
C LEU A 151 -1.33 -17.02 -5.86
N GLU A 152 -0.26 -17.20 -6.62
CA GLU A 152 0.05 -18.44 -7.35
C GLU A 152 1.46 -18.92 -6.93
N SER A 153 1.62 -20.23 -6.74
CA SER A 153 2.85 -20.82 -6.21
C SER A 153 4.07 -20.71 -7.14
N ASN A 154 3.83 -20.47 -8.43
CA ASN A 154 4.85 -20.31 -9.47
C ASN A 154 5.31 -18.86 -9.67
N ILE A 155 4.72 -17.88 -8.98
CA ILE A 155 5.11 -16.46 -9.11
C ILE A 155 6.62 -16.24 -8.91
N PRO A 156 7.28 -16.80 -7.89
CA PRO A 156 8.72 -16.59 -7.70
C PRO A 156 9.57 -17.03 -8.90
N GLU A 157 9.25 -18.19 -9.47
CA GLU A 157 9.95 -18.73 -10.65
C GLU A 157 9.71 -17.86 -11.90
N GLN A 158 8.46 -17.44 -12.11
CA GLN A 158 8.09 -16.59 -13.24
C GLN A 158 8.71 -15.20 -13.13
N LEU A 159 8.70 -14.60 -11.94
CA LEU A 159 9.31 -13.30 -11.70
C LEU A 159 10.83 -13.39 -11.87
N ASN A 160 11.48 -14.44 -11.38
CA ASN A 160 12.90 -14.67 -11.66
C ASN A 160 13.17 -14.82 -13.16
N THR A 161 12.30 -15.50 -13.89
CA THR A 161 12.40 -15.58 -15.36
C THR A 161 12.33 -14.20 -15.99
N ILE A 162 11.33 -13.37 -15.62
CA ILE A 162 11.21 -11.98 -16.08
C ILE A 162 12.49 -11.19 -15.81
N LEU A 163 13.04 -11.28 -14.59
CA LEU A 163 14.27 -10.57 -14.20
C LEU A 163 15.51 -11.01 -15.00
N VAL A 164 15.53 -12.26 -15.49
CA VAL A 164 16.63 -12.80 -16.30
C VAL A 164 16.45 -12.44 -17.77
N THR A 165 15.25 -12.66 -18.33
CA THR A 165 15.03 -12.69 -19.77
C THR A 165 14.47 -11.41 -20.35
N SER A 166 13.77 -10.58 -19.55
CA SER A 166 13.27 -9.29 -20.02
C SER A 166 14.34 -8.22 -19.96
N ASN A 167 14.28 -7.28 -20.91
CA ASN A 167 15.10 -6.07 -20.90
C ASN A 167 14.42 -4.92 -20.15
N SER A 168 13.14 -5.03 -19.77
CA SER A 168 12.46 -3.99 -19.01
C SER A 168 13.01 -3.86 -17.59
N LEU A 169 12.96 -2.64 -17.08
CA LEU A 169 13.21 -2.37 -15.67
C LEU A 169 12.01 -2.83 -14.85
N VAL A 170 12.24 -3.30 -13.62
CA VAL A 170 11.20 -3.79 -12.72
C VAL A 170 11.18 -2.94 -11.46
N LEU A 171 9.97 -2.58 -11.02
CA LEU A 171 9.74 -1.78 -9.84
C LEU A 171 8.62 -2.40 -9.00
N GLY A 172 8.94 -2.82 -7.77
CA GLY A 172 7.92 -3.13 -6.79
C GLY A 172 7.28 -1.83 -6.29
N ILE A 173 5.96 -1.83 -6.08
CA ILE A 173 5.22 -0.69 -5.53
C ILE A 173 4.52 -1.17 -4.27
N SER A 174 4.80 -0.49 -3.15
CA SER A 174 4.05 -0.66 -1.91
C SER A 174 3.25 0.60 -1.64
N SER A 175 1.98 0.40 -1.30
CA SER A 175 1.06 1.47 -0.90
C SER A 175 1.39 2.01 0.50
N PHE A 176 2.17 1.27 1.30
CA PHE A 176 2.58 1.67 2.63
C PHE A 176 3.83 2.56 2.63
N GLY A 177 4.09 3.19 3.78
CA GLY A 177 5.23 4.07 3.99
C GLY A 177 6.49 3.34 4.46
N ILE A 178 7.43 4.14 4.95
CA ILE A 178 8.72 3.68 5.47
C ILE A 178 8.55 2.65 6.60
N GLU A 179 7.47 2.76 7.38
CA GLU A 179 7.13 1.82 8.44
C GLU A 179 6.90 0.38 7.98
N ALA A 180 6.53 0.16 6.71
CA ALA A 180 6.32 -1.17 6.15
C ALA A 180 7.59 -1.82 5.60
N VAL A 181 8.68 -1.06 5.43
CA VAL A 181 9.90 -1.54 4.78
C VAL A 181 10.39 -2.86 5.38
N PRO A 182 10.50 -3.01 6.72
CA PRO A 182 11.00 -4.26 7.30
C PRO A 182 10.09 -5.46 7.00
N CYS A 183 8.77 -5.31 7.17
CA CYS A 183 7.84 -6.42 6.98
C CYS A 183 7.63 -6.75 5.49
N THR A 184 7.53 -5.76 4.61
CA THR A 184 7.39 -5.99 3.17
C THR A 184 8.61 -6.69 2.59
N LEU A 185 9.82 -6.25 2.93
CA LEU A 185 11.05 -6.93 2.48
C LEU A 185 11.20 -8.32 3.08
N HIS A 186 10.81 -8.51 4.35
CA HIS A 186 10.81 -9.83 4.96
C HIS A 186 9.86 -10.79 4.23
N ASN A 187 8.63 -10.35 3.93
CA ASN A 187 7.66 -11.14 3.18
C ASN A 187 8.15 -11.46 1.76
N LEU A 188 8.75 -10.51 1.04
CA LEU A 188 9.36 -10.75 -0.27
C LEU A 188 10.49 -11.78 -0.19
N LEU A 189 11.37 -11.66 0.82
CA LEU A 189 12.48 -12.59 1.03
C LEU A 189 11.99 -14.01 1.32
N GLN A 190 10.95 -14.17 2.16
CA GLN A 190 10.35 -15.47 2.44
C GLN A 190 9.78 -16.16 1.19
N GLN A 191 9.42 -15.40 0.17
CA GLN A 191 8.92 -15.89 -1.11
C GLN A 191 10.02 -15.97 -2.19
N ASN A 192 11.30 -15.74 -1.82
CA ASN A 192 12.44 -15.67 -2.74
C ASN A 192 12.28 -14.62 -3.86
N ILE A 193 11.63 -13.50 -3.56
CA ILE A 193 11.44 -12.39 -4.50
C ILE A 193 12.43 -11.27 -4.19
N ASN A 194 13.14 -10.81 -5.22
CA ASN A 194 14.08 -9.68 -5.12
C ASN A 194 14.01 -8.79 -6.38
N PHE A 195 13.67 -7.51 -6.17
CA PHE A 195 13.53 -6.52 -7.24
C PHE A 195 14.84 -5.82 -7.64
N GLU A 196 15.94 -6.00 -6.91
CA GLU A 196 17.21 -5.29 -7.14
C GLU A 196 17.84 -5.60 -8.51
N ARG A 197 17.70 -6.83 -9.00
CA ARG A 197 18.45 -7.33 -10.19
C ARG A 197 18.17 -6.54 -11.48
N ARG A 198 16.96 -6.02 -11.65
CA ARG A 198 16.53 -5.21 -12.81
C ARG A 198 15.89 -3.91 -12.37
N SER A 199 16.32 -3.40 -11.22
CA SER A 199 15.70 -2.22 -10.66
C SER A 199 16.03 -0.95 -11.46
N VAL A 200 15.18 0.06 -11.32
CA VAL A 200 15.38 1.39 -11.91
C VAL A 200 16.60 2.13 -11.35
N SER A 201 17.08 1.73 -10.17
CA SER A 201 18.33 2.20 -9.59
C SER A 201 18.88 1.16 -8.59
N SER A 202 20.20 1.17 -8.41
CA SER A 202 20.87 0.39 -7.36
C SER A 202 20.98 1.15 -6.02
N GLU A 203 20.67 2.45 -6.03
CA GLU A 203 20.73 3.31 -4.87
C GLU A 203 19.38 3.31 -4.13
N ASN A 204 19.43 3.51 -2.80
CA ASN A 204 18.24 3.74 -2.01
C ASN A 204 18.00 5.25 -1.89
N LEU A 205 16.78 5.70 -2.15
CA LEU A 205 16.45 7.12 -2.24
C LEU A 205 15.30 7.48 -1.31
N PHE A 206 15.54 8.42 -0.40
CA PHE A 206 14.45 9.11 0.29
C PHE A 206 13.85 10.15 -0.65
N LEU A 207 12.63 9.93 -1.08
CA LEU A 207 11.89 10.82 -1.96
C LEU A 207 11.18 11.86 -1.09
N LYS A 208 11.28 13.12 -1.50
CA LYS A 208 11.23 14.30 -0.63
C LYS A 208 10.06 14.36 0.36
N ILE A 209 10.42 14.91 1.52
CA ILE A 209 9.78 14.84 2.84
C ILE A 209 8.59 15.81 2.97
N PRO A 210 7.36 15.34 3.27
CA PRO A 210 6.32 16.20 3.87
C PRO A 210 6.76 16.71 5.23
N SER A 211 5.96 17.53 5.89
CA SER A 211 6.23 18.07 7.23
C SER A 211 6.59 17.00 8.31
N THR A 212 6.40 15.71 8.05
CA THR A 212 6.87 14.62 8.93
C THR A 212 7.61 13.50 8.16
N PRO A 213 8.67 12.90 8.74
CA PRO A 213 9.41 11.79 8.11
C PRO A 213 8.59 10.52 7.88
N SER A 214 7.53 10.29 8.66
CA SER A 214 6.65 9.11 8.47
C SER A 214 5.82 9.19 7.20
N ASP A 215 5.65 10.38 6.64
CA ASP A 215 4.84 10.57 5.43
C ASP A 215 5.70 10.47 4.16
N ALA A 216 7.02 10.37 4.29
CA ALA A 216 7.94 10.36 3.17
C ALA A 216 7.83 9.07 2.34
N SER A 217 7.96 9.24 1.03
CA SER A 217 8.14 8.13 0.11
C SER A 217 9.59 7.66 0.11
N LEU A 218 9.81 6.37 -0.09
CA LEU A 218 11.15 5.77 -0.07
C LEU A 218 11.27 4.78 -1.21
N PHE A 219 12.33 4.88 -1.99
CA PHE A 219 12.76 3.82 -2.88
C PHE A 219 13.88 3.02 -2.20
N TYR A 220 13.63 1.74 -1.96
CA TYR A 220 14.57 0.87 -1.25
C TYR A 220 14.57 -0.53 -1.83
N ARG A 221 15.76 -1.02 -2.21
CA ARG A 221 15.98 -2.37 -2.78
C ARG A 221 15.00 -2.73 -3.90
N GLY A 222 14.75 -1.77 -4.79
CA GLY A 222 13.87 -1.92 -5.94
C GLY A 222 12.38 -1.89 -5.66
N VAL A 223 11.97 -1.48 -4.45
CA VAL A 223 10.58 -1.24 -4.08
C VAL A 223 10.38 0.24 -3.76
N LEU A 224 9.36 0.85 -4.35
CA LEU A 224 8.89 2.19 -4.03
C LEU A 224 7.75 2.11 -3.00
N PHE A 225 8.01 2.61 -1.80
CA PHE A 225 7.04 2.78 -0.71
C PHE A 225 6.44 4.18 -0.81
N SER A 226 5.15 4.27 -1.15
CA SER A 226 4.49 5.58 -1.37
C SER A 226 4.11 6.30 -0.07
N GLY A 227 3.87 5.58 1.03
CA GLY A 227 3.42 6.20 2.28
C GLY A 227 2.10 6.94 2.15
N GLN A 228 2.02 8.14 2.70
CA GLN A 228 0.82 8.99 2.62
C GLN A 228 0.66 9.66 1.24
N HIS A 229 1.65 9.56 0.37
CA HIS A 229 1.56 10.07 -0.99
C HIS A 229 0.79 9.13 -1.89
N SER A 230 0.15 9.68 -2.92
CA SER A 230 -0.36 8.84 -3.99
C SER A 230 0.81 8.14 -4.69
N THR A 231 0.59 6.93 -5.19
CA THR A 231 1.58 6.22 -6.02
C THR A 231 2.06 7.06 -7.20
N VAL A 232 1.18 7.90 -7.75
CA VAL A 232 1.50 8.84 -8.83
C VAL A 232 2.54 9.87 -8.37
N ASP A 233 2.33 10.49 -7.22
CA ASP A 233 3.27 11.49 -6.70
C ASP A 233 4.64 10.85 -6.38
N ALA A 234 4.62 9.66 -5.78
CA ALA A 234 5.85 8.92 -5.45
C ALA A 234 6.64 8.53 -6.71
N LEU A 235 5.96 8.05 -7.77
CA LEU A 235 6.59 7.73 -9.06
C LEU A 235 7.18 8.98 -9.72
N SER A 236 6.44 10.09 -9.73
CA SER A 236 6.90 11.36 -10.28
C SER A 236 8.19 11.83 -9.60
N GLN A 237 8.23 11.78 -8.26
CA GLN A 237 9.42 12.14 -7.50
C GLN A 237 10.60 11.20 -7.78
N LEU A 238 10.36 9.89 -7.85
CA LEU A 238 11.41 8.92 -8.18
C LEU A 238 12.02 9.18 -9.55
N PHE A 239 11.18 9.45 -10.56
CA PHE A 239 11.63 9.73 -11.91
C PHE A 239 12.41 11.05 -12.00
N ALA A 240 11.96 12.08 -11.29
CA ALA A 240 12.69 13.34 -11.21
C ALA A 240 14.06 13.18 -10.54
N GLU A 241 14.12 12.47 -9.39
CA GLU A 241 15.37 12.28 -8.64
C GLU A 241 16.39 11.46 -9.44
N LEU A 242 15.94 10.46 -10.18
CA LEU A 242 16.80 9.61 -11.01
C LEU A 242 17.04 10.18 -12.42
N ASN A 243 16.47 11.33 -12.76
CA ASN A 243 16.43 11.85 -14.14
C ASN A 243 15.97 10.80 -15.17
N LEU A 244 15.01 9.96 -14.78
CA LEU A 244 14.44 8.91 -15.62
C LEU A 244 13.25 9.44 -16.42
N SER A 245 13.21 9.08 -17.71
CA SER A 245 12.09 9.40 -18.61
C SER A 245 11.65 8.14 -19.36
N PRO A 246 10.93 7.22 -18.69
CA PRO A 246 10.46 5.99 -19.32
C PRO A 246 9.51 6.30 -20.48
N LYS A 247 9.59 5.50 -21.56
CA LYS A 247 8.68 5.63 -22.72
C LYS A 247 7.36 4.89 -22.48
N LYS A 248 7.37 3.87 -21.62
CA LYS A 248 6.20 3.05 -21.31
C LYS A 248 6.21 2.58 -19.86
N ILE A 249 5.04 2.58 -19.25
CA ILE A 249 4.76 1.88 -17.99
C ILE A 249 3.82 0.73 -18.26
N ILE A 250 4.17 -0.45 -17.75
CA ILE A 250 3.26 -1.59 -17.62
C ILE A 250 3.01 -1.77 -16.13
N PHE A 251 1.77 -1.66 -15.68
CA PHE A 251 1.43 -1.74 -14.26
C PHE A 251 0.57 -2.96 -13.98
N LEU A 252 1.00 -3.81 -13.06
CA LEU A 252 0.26 -4.97 -12.57
C LEU A 252 -0.32 -4.67 -11.18
N GLY A 253 -1.63 -4.78 -11.04
CA GLY A 253 -2.32 -4.63 -9.76
C GLY A 253 -3.73 -5.20 -9.77
N GLU A 254 -4.40 -5.14 -8.65
CA GLU A 254 -5.75 -5.68 -8.44
C GLU A 254 -6.85 -4.63 -8.63
N ASP A 255 -6.59 -3.35 -8.37
CA ASP A 255 -7.62 -2.31 -8.43
C ASP A 255 -7.63 -1.60 -9.82
N PRO A 256 -8.65 -1.85 -10.67
CA PRO A 256 -8.71 -1.22 -11.99
C PRO A 256 -8.86 0.30 -11.92
N ASP A 257 -9.43 0.86 -10.86
CA ASP A 257 -9.58 2.31 -10.73
C ASP A 257 -8.28 2.98 -10.31
N ALA A 258 -7.54 2.39 -9.37
CA ALA A 258 -6.17 2.83 -9.07
C ALA A 258 -5.26 2.75 -10.30
N ILE A 259 -5.32 1.65 -11.07
CA ILE A 259 -4.55 1.49 -12.31
C ILE A 259 -4.92 2.58 -13.33
N LYS A 260 -6.21 2.97 -13.44
CA LYS A 260 -6.61 4.06 -14.33
C LYS A 260 -6.05 5.41 -13.87
N VAL A 261 -6.04 5.69 -12.57
CA VAL A 261 -5.47 6.94 -12.05
C VAL A 261 -3.99 7.04 -12.41
N ILE A 262 -3.23 5.97 -12.18
CA ILE A 262 -1.81 5.89 -12.55
C ILE A 262 -1.64 6.04 -14.07
N GLY A 263 -2.46 5.33 -14.85
CA GLY A 263 -2.39 5.38 -16.31
C GLY A 263 -2.69 6.76 -16.89
N SER A 264 -3.65 7.49 -16.31
CA SER A 264 -3.93 8.87 -16.71
C SER A 264 -2.71 9.75 -16.51
N ALA A 265 -2.09 9.69 -15.32
CA ALA A 265 -0.91 10.47 -14.99
C ALA A 265 0.27 10.16 -15.93
N CYS A 266 0.54 8.88 -16.19
CA CYS A 266 1.60 8.47 -17.12
C CYS A 266 1.37 9.04 -18.53
N ILE A 267 0.13 9.02 -19.03
CA ILE A 267 -0.18 9.57 -20.36
C ILE A 267 -0.04 11.10 -20.37
N ASP A 268 -0.37 11.77 -19.27
CA ASP A 268 -0.17 13.22 -19.12
C ASP A 268 1.31 13.60 -19.06
N TRP A 269 2.17 12.70 -18.57
CA TRP A 269 3.63 12.81 -18.66
C TRP A 269 4.21 12.40 -20.02
N GLY A 270 3.37 12.07 -21.01
CA GLY A 270 3.80 11.69 -22.36
C GLY A 270 4.28 10.24 -22.51
N MET A 271 3.99 9.37 -21.53
CA MET A 271 4.37 7.97 -21.54
C MET A 271 3.25 7.10 -22.11
N LYS A 272 3.61 5.97 -22.75
CA LYS A 272 2.64 4.91 -23.05
C LYS A 272 2.28 4.18 -21.75
N PHE A 273 1.04 3.71 -21.63
CA PHE A 273 0.58 2.97 -20.46
C PHE A 273 -0.20 1.71 -20.84
N LEU A 274 0.07 0.62 -20.12
CA LEU A 274 -0.72 -0.60 -20.14
C LEU A 274 -0.99 -1.06 -18.70
N GLY A 275 -2.25 -1.14 -18.32
CA GLY A 275 -2.66 -1.72 -17.04
C GLY A 275 -2.99 -3.19 -17.18
N LEU A 276 -2.43 -4.02 -16.32
CA LEU A 276 -2.74 -5.44 -16.16
C LEU A 276 -3.52 -5.62 -14.85
N VAL A 277 -4.81 -5.88 -14.97
CA VAL A 277 -5.70 -6.16 -13.83
C VAL A 277 -5.56 -7.64 -13.48
N TYR A 278 -4.95 -7.93 -12.34
CA TYR A 278 -4.65 -9.29 -11.91
C TYR A 278 -5.84 -9.90 -11.17
N TYR A 279 -6.59 -10.76 -11.85
CA TYR A 279 -7.84 -11.31 -11.34
C TYR A 279 -7.68 -12.17 -10.06
N PRO A 280 -6.66 -13.05 -9.93
CA PRO A 280 -6.41 -13.78 -8.68
C PRO A 280 -6.33 -12.88 -7.44
N ALA A 281 -5.79 -11.67 -7.58
CA ALA A 281 -5.69 -10.71 -6.48
C ALA A 281 -7.04 -10.11 -6.06
N GLN A 282 -8.03 -10.10 -6.95
CA GLN A 282 -9.39 -9.67 -6.63
C GLN A 282 -10.22 -10.77 -5.95
N LYS A 283 -9.80 -12.05 -6.05
CA LYS A 283 -10.63 -13.18 -5.61
C LYS A 283 -10.99 -13.10 -4.12
N SER A 284 -10.05 -12.68 -3.28
CA SER A 284 -10.22 -12.56 -1.83
C SER A 284 -11.25 -11.48 -1.42
N LEU A 285 -11.59 -10.54 -2.30
CA LEU A 285 -12.68 -9.58 -2.05
C LEU A 285 -14.04 -10.28 -1.98
N PHE A 286 -14.22 -11.37 -2.73
CA PHE A 286 -15.48 -12.11 -2.76
C PHE A 286 -15.68 -12.97 -1.51
N ASP A 287 -14.61 -13.43 -0.87
CA ASP A 287 -14.69 -14.27 0.34
C ASP A 287 -15.29 -13.52 1.55
N TYR A 288 -15.24 -12.19 1.53
CA TYR A 288 -15.82 -11.31 2.56
C TYR A 288 -17.22 -10.77 2.17
N THR A 289 -17.84 -11.28 1.11
CA THR A 289 -19.22 -10.95 0.75
C THR A 289 -20.23 -11.86 1.47
N HIS A 290 -21.42 -11.31 1.75
CA HIS A 290 -22.50 -12.08 2.37
C HIS A 290 -22.83 -13.32 1.51
N PRO A 291 -23.00 -14.53 2.09
CA PRO A 291 -23.20 -14.82 3.52
C PRO A 291 -21.93 -15.16 4.32
N TYR A 292 -20.76 -15.22 3.69
CA TYR A 292 -19.52 -15.68 4.34
C TYR A 292 -18.87 -14.64 5.26
N ALA A 293 -19.32 -13.38 5.17
CA ALA A 293 -18.83 -12.26 5.97
C ALA A 293 -18.83 -12.52 7.48
N THR A 294 -19.86 -13.17 8.05
CA THR A 294 -19.97 -13.37 9.51
C THR A 294 -18.84 -14.22 10.08
N ALA A 295 -18.48 -15.31 9.39
CA ALA A 295 -17.39 -16.18 9.84
C ALA A 295 -16.03 -15.45 9.72
N ALA A 296 -15.84 -14.73 8.62
CA ALA A 296 -14.64 -13.95 8.38
C ALA A 296 -14.49 -12.77 9.35
N GLU A 297 -15.61 -12.16 9.79
CA GLU A 297 -15.65 -11.12 10.83
C GLU A 297 -15.26 -11.68 12.21
N LEU A 298 -15.80 -12.84 12.59
CA LEU A 298 -15.46 -13.50 13.85
C LEU A 298 -13.97 -13.87 13.89
N GLN A 299 -13.46 -14.51 12.82
CA GLN A 299 -12.03 -14.82 12.69
C GLN A 299 -11.17 -13.56 12.72
N GLY A 300 -11.61 -12.50 12.04
CA GLY A 300 -10.94 -11.20 12.06
C GLY A 300 -10.84 -10.63 13.47
N SER A 301 -11.94 -10.67 14.23
CA SER A 301 -11.99 -10.16 15.61
C SER A 301 -11.08 -10.94 16.56
N GLN A 302 -11.08 -12.28 16.47
CA GLN A 302 -10.22 -13.14 17.27
C GLN A 302 -8.75 -12.97 16.90
N GLY A 303 -8.44 -12.90 15.60
CA GLY A 303 -7.08 -12.70 15.11
C GLY A 303 -6.48 -11.37 15.55
N LEU A 304 -7.27 -10.28 15.53
CA LEU A 304 -6.84 -8.99 16.05
C LEU A 304 -6.57 -9.04 17.56
N GLN A 305 -7.37 -9.78 18.33
CA GLN A 305 -7.14 -9.93 19.77
C GLN A 305 -5.81 -10.66 20.04
N VAL A 306 -5.53 -11.75 19.31
CA VAL A 306 -4.26 -12.48 19.45
C VAL A 306 -3.06 -11.60 19.12
N ILE A 307 -3.13 -10.84 18.02
CA ILE A 307 -2.07 -9.89 17.64
C ILE A 307 -1.88 -8.82 18.72
N MET A 308 -2.96 -8.33 19.33
CA MET A 308 -2.86 -7.37 20.44
C MET A 308 -2.09 -7.95 21.62
N ASP A 309 -2.38 -9.19 22.00
CA ASP A 309 -1.73 -9.87 23.13
C ASP A 309 -0.24 -10.12 22.84
N GLU A 310 0.10 -10.51 21.60
CA GLU A 310 1.49 -10.68 21.15
C GLU A 310 2.28 -9.35 21.15
N VAL A 311 1.68 -8.27 20.64
CA VAL A 311 2.27 -6.92 20.70
C VAL A 311 2.50 -6.49 22.15
N ALA A 312 1.52 -6.71 23.03
CA ALA A 312 1.64 -6.37 24.44
C ALA A 312 2.79 -7.15 25.10
N GLN A 313 2.93 -8.45 24.83
CA GLN A 313 4.01 -9.27 25.34
C GLN A 313 5.38 -8.79 24.87
N LEU A 314 5.53 -8.49 23.57
CA LEU A 314 6.80 -7.95 23.03
C LEU A 314 7.19 -6.61 23.67
N VAL A 315 6.21 -5.75 23.94
CA VAL A 315 6.46 -4.48 24.64
C VAL A 315 6.93 -4.75 26.08
N LEU A 316 6.30 -5.68 26.80
CA LEU A 316 6.72 -6.07 28.14
C LEU A 316 8.15 -6.66 28.15
N ASP A 317 8.46 -7.51 27.17
CA ASP A 317 9.79 -8.13 27.04
C ASP A 317 10.89 -7.13 26.67
N ALA A 318 10.53 -6.04 25.97
CA ALA A 318 11.44 -4.96 25.60
C ALA A 318 11.69 -3.94 26.73
N LEU A 319 10.91 -3.96 27.82
CA LEU A 319 11.16 -3.09 28.97
C LEU A 319 12.44 -3.53 29.69
N PRO A 320 13.30 -2.58 30.12
CA PRO A 320 14.49 -2.92 30.89
C PRO A 320 14.07 -3.66 32.16
N LYS A 321 14.61 -4.88 32.34
CA LYS A 321 14.42 -5.65 33.57
C LYS A 321 15.07 -4.86 34.71
N THR A 322 14.25 -4.24 35.55
CA THR A 322 14.73 -3.63 36.79
C THR A 322 15.13 -4.75 37.73
N ASN A 323 16.43 -5.03 37.80
CA ASN A 323 17.03 -5.85 38.85
C ASN A 323 17.20 -5.01 40.12
#